data_AF-A0A7Y5KZB3-F1
#
_entry.id   AF-A0A7Y5KZB3-F1
#
_cell.length_a   1.000
_cell.length_b   1.000
_cell.length_c   1.000
_cell.angle_alpha   90.00
_cell.angle_beta   90.00
_cell.angle_gamma   90.00
#
_symmetry.space_group_name_H-M   'P 1'
#
loop_
_entity.id
_entity.type
_entity.pdbx_description
1 polymer ?
#
loop_
_entity_poly.entity_id
_entity_poly.type
_entity_poly.pdbx_seq_one_letter_code
_entity_poly.pdbx_strand_id
1 'polypeptide(L)'
;MKTIAYVSLLAFGGGLAIYGVGCGCTEVGCSSGTSTTLATEIVTNTDLEGATVEACVNDSCTTGTLTTSGSDLFCESQGSGVPFLECSTRVTAAGIEIDVSLLIADDDAEDGDVYSFRVLSPADPEEVVAEKSGEVEYQVNEPNGSFCGPTCKNATL
;
A
#
# COMPACT_ATOMS: atom_id res chain seq x y z
N MET A 1 -41.72 -26.11 -49.54
CA MET A 1 -41.44 -26.17 -51.00
C MET A 1 -40.58 -24.97 -51.37
N LYS A 2 -39.49 -25.24 -52.11
CA LYS A 2 -38.74 -24.35 -53.02
C LYS A 2 -37.96 -23.14 -52.45
N THR A 3 -36.66 -23.37 -52.28
CA THR A 3 -35.53 -22.73 -53.00
C THR A 3 -35.80 -21.39 -53.69
N ILE A 4 -34.96 -20.36 -53.46
CA ILE A 4 -33.94 -19.85 -54.41
C ILE A 4 -33.19 -18.66 -53.78
N ALA A 5 -31.87 -18.74 -53.93
CA ALA A 5 -30.85 -17.77 -53.54
C ALA A 5 -30.87 -16.50 -54.40
N TYR A 6 -30.34 -15.40 -53.85
CA TYR A 6 -29.69 -14.35 -54.63
C TYR A 6 -28.24 -14.23 -54.20
N VAL A 7 -27.34 -14.49 -55.16
CA VAL A 7 -25.91 -14.21 -55.12
C VAL A 7 -25.66 -12.97 -55.97
N SER A 8 -24.91 -12.00 -55.45
CA SER A 8 -24.18 -10.94 -56.17
C SER A 8 -23.21 -10.34 -55.14
N LEU A 9 -21.98 -10.85 -54.96
CA LEU A 9 -20.75 -10.74 -55.76
C LEU A 9 -20.19 -9.31 -55.91
N LEU A 10 -19.01 -9.12 -55.26
CA LEU A 10 -17.91 -8.16 -55.48
C LEU A 10 -18.06 -6.69 -55.05
N ALA A 11 -17.19 -6.26 -54.12
CA ALA A 11 -16.00 -5.46 -54.49
C ALA A 11 -15.00 -5.39 -53.32
N PHE A 12 -13.74 -5.78 -53.60
CA PHE A 12 -12.56 -5.40 -52.83
C PHE A 12 -12.39 -3.88 -52.88
N GLY A 13 -12.13 -3.24 -51.74
CA GLY A 13 -11.77 -1.83 -51.68
C GLY A 13 -11.44 -1.45 -50.24
N GLY A 14 -10.20 -1.05 -50.00
CA GLY A 14 -9.63 -0.88 -48.67
C GLY A 14 -10.46 -0.01 -47.74
N GLY A 15 -10.77 -0.56 -46.57
CA GLY A 15 -11.08 0.18 -45.37
C GLY A 15 -10.13 -0.30 -44.31
N LEU A 16 -9.11 0.51 -44.00
CA LEU A 16 -8.42 0.44 -42.73
C LEU A 16 -9.50 0.44 -41.66
N ALA A 17 -9.78 -0.73 -41.08
CA ALA A 17 -10.41 -0.81 -39.78
C ALA A 17 -9.37 -0.24 -38.80
N ILE A 18 -9.33 1.09 -38.70
CA ILE A 18 -8.90 1.74 -37.48
C ILE A 18 -9.97 1.31 -36.48
N TYR A 19 -9.75 0.16 -35.84
CA TYR A 19 -10.23 -0.02 -34.50
C TYR A 19 -9.69 1.20 -33.78
N GLY A 20 -10.58 2.15 -33.47
CA GLY A 20 -10.34 3.06 -32.37
C GLY A 20 -10.12 2.14 -31.18
N VAL A 21 -8.85 1.83 -30.92
CA VAL A 21 -8.40 1.26 -29.67
C VAL A 21 -8.69 2.42 -28.71
N GLY A 22 -9.89 2.43 -28.15
CA GLY A 22 -10.15 3.28 -27.01
C GLY A 22 -9.06 2.89 -26.02
N CYS A 23 -8.13 3.79 -25.75
CA CYS A 23 -7.20 3.65 -24.65
C CYS A 23 -8.07 3.65 -23.38
N GLY A 24 -8.62 2.48 -23.05
CA GLY A 24 -9.41 2.28 -21.87
C GLY A 24 -8.45 2.22 -20.71
N CYS A 25 -8.22 3.37 -20.08
CA CYS A 25 -7.64 3.40 -18.75
C CYS A 25 -8.50 2.51 -17.86
N THR A 26 -7.88 1.63 -17.07
CA THR A 26 -8.56 1.04 -15.92
C THR A 26 -8.76 2.13 -14.86
N GLU A 27 -9.66 1.91 -13.90
CA GLU A 27 -9.90 2.86 -12.79
C GLU A 27 -9.39 2.27 -11.46
N VAL A 28 -8.15 1.77 -11.47
CA VAL A 28 -7.48 1.26 -10.27
C VAL A 28 -6.81 2.43 -9.56
N GLY A 29 -7.19 2.68 -8.31
CA GLY A 29 -6.48 3.62 -7.44
C GLY A 29 -5.16 3.05 -6.94
N CYS A 30 -4.23 3.93 -6.55
CA CYS A 30 -3.07 3.56 -5.75
C CYS A 30 -2.78 4.67 -4.73
N SER A 31 -1.89 4.38 -3.78
CA SER A 31 -1.42 5.33 -2.76
C SER A 31 0.11 5.30 -2.70
N SER A 32 0.74 6.45 -2.49
CA SER A 32 2.18 6.51 -2.23
C SER A 32 2.51 6.27 -0.77
N GLY A 33 3.73 5.82 -0.49
CA GLY A 33 4.19 5.55 0.86
C GLY A 33 5.28 4.50 0.94
N THR A 34 5.47 3.98 2.14
CA THR A 34 6.42 2.90 2.40
C THR A 34 5.78 1.82 3.26
N SER A 35 6.32 0.62 3.16
CA SER A 35 5.98 -0.48 4.06
C SER A 35 7.21 -1.18 4.60
N THR A 36 7.07 -1.80 5.76
CA THR A 36 8.12 -2.60 6.37
C THR A 36 7.56 -3.63 7.33
N THR A 37 8.39 -4.60 7.71
CA THR A 37 8.09 -5.58 8.74
C THR A 37 9.03 -5.37 9.92
N LEU A 38 8.46 -5.16 11.09
CA LEU A 38 9.17 -5.11 12.36
C LEU A 38 9.07 -6.47 13.06
N ALA A 39 10.20 -7.01 13.51
CA ALA A 39 10.20 -8.22 14.34
C ALA A 39 10.38 -7.84 15.81
N THR A 40 9.58 -8.44 16.69
CA THR A 40 9.75 -8.34 18.14
C THR A 40 9.99 -9.71 18.76
N GLU A 41 10.73 -9.74 19.88
CA GLU A 41 10.91 -10.95 20.68
C GLU A 41 9.66 -11.31 21.50
N ILE A 42 8.65 -10.43 21.53
CA ILE A 42 7.36 -10.70 22.17
C ILE A 42 6.63 -11.80 21.40
N VAL A 43 6.15 -12.81 22.11
CA VAL A 43 5.54 -14.02 21.53
C VAL A 43 4.02 -14.06 21.66
N THR A 44 3.42 -13.11 22.39
CA THR A 44 1.99 -13.10 22.74
C THR A 44 1.35 -11.76 22.40
N ASN A 45 0.27 -11.80 21.61
CA ASN A 45 -0.47 -10.60 21.21
C ASN A 45 -0.99 -9.79 22.41
N THR A 46 -1.29 -10.45 23.53
CA THR A 46 -1.75 -9.76 24.74
C THR A 46 -0.73 -8.78 25.32
N ASP A 47 0.56 -9.01 25.10
CA ASP A 47 1.62 -8.11 25.59
C ASP A 47 1.84 -6.90 24.66
N LEU A 48 1.29 -6.95 23.45
CA LEU A 48 1.29 -5.85 22.47
C LEU A 48 -0.07 -5.14 22.36
N GLU A 49 -1.12 -5.66 22.99
CA GLU A 49 -2.42 -5.01 22.97
C GLU A 49 -2.34 -3.64 23.67
N GLY A 50 -2.73 -2.59 22.96
CA GLY A 50 -2.60 -1.20 23.41
C GLY A 50 -1.22 -0.58 23.14
N ALA A 51 -0.28 -1.30 22.54
CA ALA A 51 1.01 -0.75 22.14
C ALA A 51 0.82 0.38 21.12
N THR A 52 1.69 1.38 21.16
CA THR A 52 1.65 2.49 20.19
C THR A 52 2.63 2.22 19.07
N VAL A 53 2.15 2.23 17.83
CA VAL A 53 2.98 2.19 16.63
C VAL A 53 3.18 3.63 16.17
N GLU A 54 4.43 4.06 16.11
CA GLU A 54 4.85 5.36 15.59
C GLU A 54 5.55 5.15 14.26
N ALA A 55 5.10 5.88 13.25
CA ALA A 55 5.71 5.91 11.93
C ALA A 55 5.97 7.36 11.55
N CYS A 56 7.23 7.66 11.22
CA CYS A 56 7.64 8.99 10.81
C CYS A 56 8.27 8.95 9.42
N VAL A 57 7.99 9.98 8.64
CA VAL A 57 8.75 10.35 7.44
C VAL A 57 9.41 11.69 7.72
N ASN A 58 10.74 11.73 7.60
CA ASN A 58 11.57 12.86 7.97
C ASN A 58 11.26 13.32 9.42
N ASP A 59 10.66 14.50 9.59
CA ASP A 59 10.29 15.08 10.89
C ASP A 59 8.79 14.96 11.22
N SER A 60 7.99 14.34 10.36
CA SER A 60 6.53 14.24 10.51
C SER A 60 6.12 12.83 10.91
N CYS A 61 5.48 12.70 12.07
CA CYS A 61 5.10 11.42 12.65
C CYS A 61 3.58 11.25 12.72
N THR A 62 3.15 10.02 12.46
CA THR A 62 1.79 9.52 12.67
C THR A 62 1.83 8.34 13.62
N THR A 63 0.87 8.28 14.53
CA THR A 63 0.75 7.18 15.49
C THR A 63 -0.56 6.42 15.32
N GLY A 64 -0.51 5.14 15.67
CA GLY A 64 -1.65 4.23 15.74
C GLY A 64 -1.53 3.39 17.01
N THR A 65 -2.65 2.86 17.48
CA THR A 65 -2.67 1.96 18.64
C THR A 65 -3.03 0.56 18.19
N LEU A 66 -2.25 -0.43 18.59
CA LEU A 66 -2.56 -1.84 18.33
C LEU A 66 -3.80 -2.25 19.13
N THR A 67 -4.79 -2.74 18.40
CA THR A 67 -6.08 -3.18 18.93
C THR A 67 -6.37 -4.59 18.47
N THR A 68 -6.97 -5.40 19.35
CA THR A 68 -7.30 -6.78 19.05
C THR A 68 -8.55 -6.87 18.18
N SER A 69 -8.43 -7.56 17.05
CA SER A 69 -9.58 -7.96 16.22
C SER A 69 -9.51 -9.45 15.97
N GLY A 70 -10.30 -10.21 16.73
CA GLY A 70 -10.26 -11.67 16.68
C GLY A 70 -8.98 -12.21 17.35
N SER A 71 -8.08 -12.79 16.54
CA SER A 71 -6.81 -13.37 17.01
C SER A 71 -5.60 -12.50 16.71
N ASP A 72 -5.75 -11.50 15.85
CA ASP A 72 -4.68 -10.67 15.32
C ASP A 72 -4.79 -9.25 15.90
N LEU A 73 -3.67 -8.52 15.90
CA LEU A 73 -3.66 -7.11 16.27
C LEU A 73 -3.59 -6.26 14.99
N PHE A 74 -4.32 -5.15 15.01
CA PHE A 74 -4.34 -4.17 13.94
C PHE A 74 -4.20 -2.78 14.53
N CYS A 75 -3.57 -1.87 13.78
CA CYS A 75 -3.62 -0.45 14.09
C CYS A 75 -3.95 0.33 12.84
N GLU A 76 -4.70 1.41 13.05
CA GLU A 76 -4.90 2.46 12.07
C GLU A 76 -4.70 3.80 12.78
N SER A 77 -4.10 4.77 12.09
CA SER A 77 -4.01 6.13 12.62
C SER A 77 -5.38 6.78 12.75
N GLN A 78 -5.56 7.63 13.78
CA GLN A 78 -6.81 8.36 13.92
C GLN A 78 -6.91 9.51 12.91
N GLY A 79 -7.83 9.37 11.95
CA GLY A 79 -8.12 10.42 10.97
C GLY A 79 -8.49 9.88 9.60
N SER A 80 -8.96 10.77 8.72
CA SER A 80 -9.11 10.49 7.29
C SER A 80 -8.21 11.45 6.53
N GLY A 81 -7.07 10.96 6.03
CA GLY A 81 -6.09 11.78 5.34
C GLY A 81 -4.69 11.18 5.44
N VAL A 82 -3.79 11.69 4.61
CA VAL A 82 -2.36 11.36 4.65
C VAL A 82 -1.61 12.38 5.54
N PRO A 83 -0.59 11.97 6.30
CA PRO A 83 -0.06 10.61 6.42
C PRO A 83 -0.99 9.64 7.18
N PHE A 84 -1.24 8.46 6.59
CA PHE A 84 -2.10 7.41 7.14
C PHE A 84 -1.26 6.17 7.49
N LEU A 85 -1.37 5.71 8.73
CA LEU A 85 -0.67 4.52 9.22
C LEU A 85 -1.65 3.35 9.29
N GLU A 86 -1.25 2.20 8.74
CA GLU A 86 -1.91 0.91 8.91
C GLU A 86 -0.88 -0.10 9.41
N CYS A 87 -1.26 -0.97 10.33
CA CYS A 87 -0.45 -2.10 10.69
C CYS A 87 -1.27 -3.35 11.00
N SER A 88 -0.65 -4.50 10.81
CA SER A 88 -1.20 -5.81 11.16
C SER A 88 -0.10 -6.69 11.74
N THR A 89 -0.47 -7.63 12.61
CA THR A 89 0.49 -8.54 13.23
C THR A 89 0.35 -9.97 12.74
N ARG A 90 1.47 -10.70 12.79
CA ARG A 90 1.53 -12.12 12.53
C ARG A 90 2.40 -12.79 13.58
N VAL A 91 1.83 -13.79 14.25
CA VAL A 91 2.60 -14.63 15.18
C VAL A 91 3.48 -15.60 14.39
N THR A 92 4.76 -15.62 14.70
CA THR A 92 5.75 -16.55 14.13
C THR A 92 6.37 -17.42 15.23
N ALA A 93 7.23 -18.37 14.85
CA ALA A 93 7.97 -19.17 15.82
C ALA A 93 9.03 -18.37 16.60
N ALA A 94 9.46 -17.22 16.08
CA ALA A 94 10.51 -16.38 16.67
C ALA A 94 9.97 -15.23 17.52
N GLY A 95 8.66 -14.98 17.48
CA GLY A 95 8.03 -13.80 18.06
C GLY A 95 6.91 -13.28 17.15
N ILE A 96 6.56 -12.02 17.29
CA ILE A 96 5.55 -11.37 16.47
C ILE A 96 6.24 -10.53 15.38
N GLU A 97 5.77 -10.69 14.15
CA GLU A 97 6.06 -9.77 13.05
C GLU A 97 4.92 -8.75 12.95
N ILE A 98 5.28 -7.49 12.77
CA ILE A 98 4.34 -6.37 12.65
C ILE A 98 4.59 -5.77 11.28
N ASP A 99 3.66 -6.03 10.36
CA ASP A 99 3.65 -5.41 9.04
C ASP A 99 3.06 -4.02 9.18
N VAL A 100 3.87 -2.99 8.86
CA VAL A 100 3.50 -1.58 9.00
C VAL A 100 3.56 -0.91 7.64
N SER A 101 2.53 -0.15 7.30
CA SER A 101 2.47 0.66 6.08
C SER A 101 2.15 2.10 6.46
N LEU A 102 2.98 3.04 5.98
CA LEU A 102 2.75 4.47 6.11
C LEU A 102 2.48 5.05 4.72
N LEU A 103 1.23 5.45 4.49
CA LEU A 103 0.80 6.14 3.27
C LEU A 103 1.00 7.64 3.43
N ILE A 104 1.52 8.29 2.41
CA ILE A 104 1.73 9.74 2.36
C ILE A 104 1.11 10.33 1.09
N ALA A 105 1.08 11.65 0.96
CA ALA A 105 0.62 12.28 -0.27
C ALA A 105 1.60 11.98 -1.43
N ASP A 106 1.08 11.79 -2.64
CA ASP A 106 1.92 11.42 -3.80
C ASP A 106 2.96 12.51 -4.15
N ASP A 107 2.60 13.77 -3.89
CA ASP A 107 3.41 14.96 -4.05
C ASP A 107 4.45 15.18 -2.94
N ASP A 108 4.32 14.48 -1.80
CA ASP A 108 5.25 14.56 -0.69
C ASP A 108 6.37 13.50 -0.75
N ALA A 109 6.23 12.46 -1.58
CA ALA A 109 7.20 11.36 -1.67
C ALA A 109 8.44 11.75 -2.49
N GLU A 110 9.62 11.80 -1.88
CA GLU A 110 10.89 12.15 -2.53
C GLU A 110 12.01 11.14 -2.24
N ASP A 111 12.75 10.72 -3.27
CA ASP A 111 13.92 9.83 -3.06
C ASP A 111 14.89 10.47 -2.06
N GLY A 112 15.33 9.67 -1.08
CA GLY A 112 16.12 10.16 0.05
C GLY A 112 15.29 10.46 1.30
N ASP A 113 13.96 10.30 1.27
CA ASP A 113 13.12 10.34 2.46
C ASP A 113 13.62 9.34 3.51
N VAL A 114 13.73 9.81 4.76
CA VAL A 114 14.13 8.99 5.89
C VAL A 114 12.90 8.55 6.64
N TYR A 115 12.64 7.25 6.66
CA TYR A 115 11.56 6.66 7.44
C TYR A 115 12.07 6.10 8.77
N SER A 116 11.23 6.20 9.79
CA SER A 116 11.42 5.50 11.06
C SER A 116 10.11 4.92 11.56
N PHE A 117 10.19 3.69 12.05
CA PHE A 117 9.08 2.92 12.57
C PHE A 117 9.45 2.40 13.95
N ARG A 118 8.56 2.60 14.92
CA ARG A 118 8.74 2.15 16.30
C ARG A 118 7.46 1.59 16.85
N VAL A 119 7.60 0.61 17.72
CA VAL A 119 6.51 0.07 18.52
C VAL A 119 6.89 0.32 19.98
N LEU A 120 6.02 1.03 20.69
CA LEU A 120 6.19 1.41 22.09
C LEU A 120 5.35 0.49 22.97
N SER A 121 5.96 0.00 24.05
CA SER A 121 5.33 -0.92 25.00
C SER A 121 4.07 -0.29 25.61
N PRO A 122 2.95 -1.04 25.74
CA PRO A 122 1.77 -0.55 26.43
C PRO A 122 1.99 -0.43 27.95
N ALA A 123 2.97 -1.15 28.49
CA ALA A 123 3.31 -1.13 29.92
C ALA A 123 4.20 0.08 30.28
N ASP A 124 5.06 0.50 29.36
CA ASP A 124 5.95 1.66 29.48
C ASP A 124 6.09 2.35 28.11
N PRO A 125 5.46 3.51 27.88
CA PRO A 125 5.48 4.18 26.58
C PRO A 125 6.86 4.73 26.18
N GLU A 126 7.86 4.72 27.08
CA GLU A 126 9.25 5.06 26.75
C GLU A 126 10.05 3.84 26.25
N GLU A 127 9.55 2.62 26.48
CA GLU A 127 10.20 1.38 26.05
C GLU A 127 9.86 1.05 24.59
N VAL A 128 10.91 0.97 23.76
CA VAL A 128 10.80 0.56 22.35
C VAL A 128 10.95 -0.96 22.24
N VAL A 129 9.89 -1.66 21.82
CA VAL A 129 9.88 -3.13 21.70
C VAL A 129 10.26 -3.64 20.32
N ALA A 130 10.18 -2.78 19.31
CA ALA A 130 10.70 -3.02 17.96
C ALA A 130 10.91 -1.68 17.26
N GLU A 131 11.97 -1.57 16.46
CA GLU A 131 12.20 -0.39 15.61
C GLU A 131 12.93 -0.73 14.32
N LYS A 132 12.72 0.11 13.31
CA LYS A 132 13.47 0.09 12.06
C LYS A 132 13.48 1.49 11.45
N SER A 133 14.61 1.89 10.88
CA SER A 133 14.73 3.17 10.19
C SER A 133 15.69 3.09 9.02
N GLY A 134 15.52 3.98 8.06
CA GLY A 134 16.43 4.12 6.93
C GLY A 134 15.90 5.04 5.85
N GLU A 135 16.81 5.36 4.94
CA GLU A 135 16.54 6.11 3.72
C GLU A 135 15.94 5.19 2.66
N VAL A 136 15.00 5.68 1.85
CA VAL A 136 14.34 4.89 0.81
C VAL A 136 14.48 5.51 -0.58
N GLU A 137 14.42 4.64 -1.58
CA GLU A 137 14.22 5.01 -2.99
C GLU A 137 12.83 4.52 -3.41
N TYR A 138 12.05 5.40 -4.04
CA TYR A 138 10.69 5.08 -4.46
C TYR A 138 10.65 4.44 -5.84
N GLN A 139 9.78 3.45 -5.98
CA GLN A 139 9.39 2.89 -7.26
C GLN A 139 8.09 3.53 -7.73
N VAL A 140 8.13 4.09 -8.93
CA VAL A 140 6.95 4.64 -9.60
C VAL A 140 6.08 3.50 -10.12
N ASN A 141 4.80 3.54 -9.80
CA ASN A 141 3.78 2.60 -10.23
C ASN A 141 2.62 3.33 -10.91
N GLU A 142 2.20 2.82 -12.06
CA GLU A 142 1.16 3.38 -12.92
C GLU A 142 0.11 2.29 -13.20
N PRO A 143 -0.79 2.00 -12.23
CA PRO A 143 -1.66 0.83 -12.28
C PRO A 143 -2.63 0.83 -13.46
N ASN A 144 -2.94 2.00 -14.02
CA ASN A 144 -3.83 2.13 -15.19
C ASN A 144 -3.08 2.30 -16.52
N GLY A 145 -1.74 2.24 -16.48
CA GLY A 145 -0.83 2.48 -17.60
C GLY A 145 -0.25 3.89 -17.61
N SER A 146 0.86 4.07 -18.33
CA SER A 146 1.70 5.30 -18.25
C SER A 146 1.07 6.61 -18.73
N PHE A 147 -0.13 6.55 -19.28
CA PHE A 147 -0.90 7.72 -19.73
C PHE A 147 -2.24 7.85 -19.03
N CYS A 148 -2.47 6.98 -18.05
CA CYS A 148 -3.71 6.78 -17.33
C CYS A 148 -3.36 6.86 -15.84
N GLY A 149 -3.60 8.01 -15.22
CA GLY A 149 -3.36 8.18 -13.79
C GLY A 149 -4.23 7.22 -12.95
N PRO A 150 -3.96 7.13 -11.63
CA PRO A 150 -2.93 7.87 -10.89
C PRO A 150 -1.53 7.28 -11.07
N THR A 151 -0.51 8.06 -10.69
CA THR A 151 0.88 7.63 -10.58
C THR A 151 1.24 7.65 -9.10
N CYS A 152 1.74 6.53 -8.56
CA CYS A 152 2.08 6.43 -7.14
C CYS A 152 3.54 6.03 -6.95
N LYS A 153 4.09 6.37 -5.80
CA LYS A 153 5.48 6.11 -5.40
C LYS A 153 5.48 5.20 -4.19
N ASN A 154 6.00 3.99 -4.35
CA ASN A 154 6.06 3.00 -3.29
C ASN A 154 7.50 2.67 -2.94
N ALA A 155 7.79 2.64 -1.65
CA ALA A 155 9.06 2.20 -1.10
C ALA A 155 8.87 0.99 -0.18
N THR A 156 9.98 0.30 0.11
CA THR A 156 10.04 -0.74 1.14
C THR A 156 11.32 -0.58 1.92
N LEU A 157 11.21 -0.64 3.24
CA LEU A 157 12.34 -0.60 4.16
C LEU A 157 12.68 -2.00 4.65
#